data_AF-A0A1V5RC38-F1
#
_entry.id   AF-A0A1V5RC38-F1
#
_cell.length_a   1.000
_cell.length_b   1.000
_cell.length_c   1.000
_cell.angle_alpha   90.00
_cell.angle_beta   90.00
_cell.angle_gamma   90.00
#
_symmetry.space_group_name_H-M   'P 1'
#
loop_
_entity.id
_entity.type
_entity.pdbx_description
1 polymer ?
#
loop_
_entity_poly.entity_id
_entity_poly.type
_entity_poly.pdbx_seq_one_letter_code
_entity_poly.pdbx_strand_id
1 'polypeptide(L)'
;MELYKNQPIIRAANFPPDTPGKGWAMVNTNEYNILIINLLGRVFMKMNYDCPFRKIDEILANNFLPENKPSAIIIDIHAEATSEKVAFKHYVDGRVSAVLGTHTHIPTADAQISRKGTAFVSDVGMVGSNENCIGVDKEFIIKEFLTQISYQKKIPEKGESIFCSVLLTINPKTAKTEAIKQIIEKININ
;
A
#
# COMPACT_ATOMS: atom_id res chain seq x y z
N MET A 1 -5.94 12.96 16.94
CA MET A 1 -4.66 12.55 17.58
C MET A 1 -4.81 11.30 18.45
N GLU A 2 -5.87 11.19 19.26
CA GLU A 2 -6.10 10.07 20.17
C GLU A 2 -6.26 8.71 19.47
N LEU A 3 -6.83 8.71 18.26
CA LEU A 3 -6.95 7.52 17.40
C LEU A 3 -5.60 6.78 17.22
N TYR A 4 -4.51 7.51 16.96
CA TYR A 4 -3.18 6.92 16.74
C TYR A 4 -2.52 6.40 18.02
N LYS A 5 -3.04 6.75 19.20
CA LYS A 5 -2.51 6.26 20.48
C LYS A 5 -3.10 4.90 20.87
N ASN A 6 -4.34 4.64 20.49
CA ASN A 6 -5.14 3.54 21.02
C ASN A 6 -5.50 2.46 19.98
N GLN A 7 -5.12 2.65 18.71
CA GLN A 7 -5.45 1.73 17.62
C GLN A 7 -4.18 1.41 16.80
N PRO A 8 -4.09 0.20 16.21
CA PRO A 8 -2.95 -0.23 15.40
C PRO A 8 -2.97 0.42 14.01
N ILE A 9 -2.81 1.74 13.95
CA ILE A 9 -2.94 2.55 12.74
C ILE A 9 -1.62 3.23 12.43
N ILE A 10 -1.15 3.07 11.20
CA ILE A 10 -0.06 3.84 10.62
C ILE A 10 -0.60 4.78 9.54
N ARG A 11 0.15 5.83 9.25
CA ARG A 11 -0.09 6.76 8.13
C ARG A 11 1.15 6.79 7.25
N ALA A 12 1.12 7.50 6.12
CA ALA A 12 2.28 7.61 5.26
C ALA A 12 3.47 8.27 5.96
N ALA A 13 4.65 7.65 5.91
CA ALA A 13 5.82 8.06 6.68
C ALA A 13 6.44 9.38 6.21
N ASN A 14 6.24 9.73 4.94
CA ASN A 14 6.77 10.92 4.27
C ASN A 14 5.79 12.12 4.27
N PHE A 15 4.86 12.15 5.23
CA PHE A 15 4.24 13.42 5.62
C PHE A 15 5.28 14.34 6.31
N PRO A 16 5.07 15.67 6.26
CA PRO A 16 5.92 16.62 6.96
C PRO A 16 6.08 16.29 8.46
N PRO A 17 7.15 16.81 9.10
CA PRO A 17 7.30 16.79 10.55
C PRO A 17 6.03 17.27 11.27
N ASP A 18 5.85 16.83 12.52
CA ASP A 18 4.71 17.14 13.39
C ASP A 18 3.35 16.52 12.98
N THR A 19 3.28 15.81 11.86
CA THR A 19 2.07 15.06 11.47
C THR A 19 1.81 13.92 12.47
N PRO A 20 0.62 13.88 13.13
CA PRO A 20 0.31 12.87 14.13
C PRO A 20 0.41 11.42 13.62
N GLY A 21 0.68 10.50 14.55
CA GLY A 21 0.81 9.07 14.25
C GLY A 21 2.18 8.70 13.67
N LYS A 22 2.37 7.40 13.42
CA LYS A 22 3.63 6.84 12.93
C LYS A 22 3.53 6.44 11.46
N GLY A 23 4.68 6.48 10.79
CA GLY A 23 4.86 6.06 9.40
C GLY A 23 4.94 4.54 9.19
N TRP A 24 5.19 3.82 10.28
CA TRP A 24 5.48 2.40 10.30
C TRP A 24 5.16 1.81 11.67
N ALA A 25 5.04 0.49 11.74
CA ALA A 25 4.85 -0.25 12.98
C ALA A 25 5.57 -1.60 12.89
N MET A 26 6.09 -2.07 14.03
CA MET A 26 6.47 -3.46 14.20
C MET A 26 5.26 -4.24 14.71
N VAL A 27 4.87 -5.26 13.96
CA VAL A 27 3.82 -6.20 14.33
C VAL A 27 4.49 -7.47 14.81
N ASN A 28 4.42 -7.73 16.11
CA ASN A 28 4.96 -8.93 16.72
C ASN A 28 3.87 -10.00 16.73
N THR A 29 4.17 -11.13 16.10
CA THR A 29 3.45 -12.38 16.32
C THR A 29 4.17 -13.17 17.42
N ASN A 30 3.68 -14.35 17.78
CA ASN A 30 4.35 -15.18 18.78
C ASN A 30 5.78 -15.58 18.38
N GLU A 31 6.09 -15.63 17.09
CA GLU A 31 7.35 -16.16 16.55
C GLU A 31 8.13 -15.17 15.65
N TYR A 32 7.46 -14.16 15.11
CA TYR A 32 8.01 -13.29 14.07
C TYR A 32 7.69 -11.82 14.31
N ASN A 33 8.66 -10.96 13.98
CA ASN A 33 8.51 -9.51 14.02
C ASN A 33 8.42 -9.00 12.58
N ILE A 34 7.27 -8.42 12.22
CA ILE A 34 6.97 -7.95 10.86
C ILE A 34 6.94 -6.43 10.87
N LEU A 35 7.80 -5.82 10.07
CA LEU A 35 7.78 -4.38 9.87
C LEU A 35 6.82 -4.01 8.75
N ILE A 36 5.86 -3.14 9.05
CA ILE A 36 4.92 -2.58 8.08
C ILE A 36 5.19 -1.09 7.93
N ILE A 37 5.35 -0.62 6.70
CA ILE A 37 5.64 0.78 6.36
C ILE A 37 4.62 1.25 5.33
N ASN A 38 4.09 2.47 5.50
CA ASN A 38 3.26 3.12 4.49
C ASN A 38 3.99 4.38 3.96
N LEU A 39 3.93 4.60 2.65
CA LEU A 39 4.55 5.73 1.97
C LEU A 39 3.61 6.27 0.89
N LEU A 40 3.69 7.58 0.64
CA LEU A 40 3.00 8.23 -0.48
C LEU A 40 3.97 8.48 -1.63
N GLY A 41 3.50 8.21 -2.85
CA GLY A 41 4.11 8.78 -4.06
C GLY A 41 3.92 10.29 -4.14
N ARG A 42 4.45 10.90 -5.19
CA ARG A 42 4.37 12.35 -5.43
C ARG A 42 3.82 12.69 -6.81
N VAL A 43 4.01 11.82 -7.79
CA VAL A 43 3.56 12.08 -9.17
C VAL A 43 2.03 11.97 -9.21
N PHE A 44 1.36 13.02 -9.69
CA PHE A 44 -0.11 13.15 -9.76
C PHE A 44 -0.84 13.10 -8.41
N MET A 45 -0.12 13.25 -7.31
CA MET A 45 -0.70 13.34 -5.97
C MET A 45 -1.04 14.79 -5.62
N LYS A 46 -2.04 14.99 -4.74
CA LYS A 46 -2.59 16.33 -4.43
C LYS A 46 -1.59 17.31 -3.80
N MET A 47 -0.64 16.80 -3.00
CA MET A 47 0.27 17.61 -2.19
C MET A 47 1.71 17.19 -2.43
N ASN A 48 2.63 18.10 -2.15
CA ASN A 48 4.07 17.84 -2.20
C ASN A 48 4.51 17.19 -0.88
N TYR A 49 4.53 15.86 -0.85
CA TYR A 49 5.07 15.08 0.27
C TYR A 49 6.60 15.00 0.24
N ASP A 50 7.21 14.66 1.37
CA ASP A 50 8.66 14.40 1.42
C ASP A 50 9.03 13.23 0.50
N CYS A 51 10.29 13.16 0.09
CA CYS A 51 10.74 12.14 -0.85
C CYS A 51 10.58 10.72 -0.26
N PRO A 52 9.74 9.83 -0.85
CA PRO A 52 9.50 8.51 -0.30
C PRO A 52 10.77 7.63 -0.35
N PHE A 53 11.62 7.84 -1.36
CA PHE A 53 12.91 7.14 -1.53
C PHE A 53 13.90 7.45 -0.39
N ARG A 54 14.03 8.73 -0.01
CA ARG A 54 14.91 9.09 1.12
C ARG A 54 14.30 8.70 2.45
N LYS A 55 12.97 8.81 2.59
CA LYS A 55 12.27 8.43 3.83
C LYS A 55 12.42 6.94 4.12
N ILE A 56 12.34 6.06 3.10
CA ILE A 56 12.57 4.64 3.32
C ILE A 56 14.01 4.35 3.78
N ASP A 57 15.01 5.05 3.24
CA ASP A 57 16.40 4.88 3.71
C ASP A 57 16.57 5.30 5.16
N GLU A 58 15.98 6.43 5.57
CA GLU A 58 15.99 6.89 6.96
C GLU A 58 15.34 5.87 7.91
N ILE A 59 14.18 5.32 7.53
CA ILE A 59 13.50 4.28 8.32
C ILE A 59 14.37 3.03 8.42
N LEU A 60 14.96 2.60 7.30
CA LEU A 60 15.81 1.40 7.26
C LEU A 60 17.15 1.57 8.00
N ALA A 61 17.74 2.76 8.00
CA ALA A 61 19.00 3.03 8.70
C ALA A 61 18.82 3.13 10.22
N ASN A 62 17.77 3.82 10.67
CA ASN A 62 17.63 4.20 12.09
C ASN A 62 17.03 3.10 12.98
N ASN A 63 16.39 2.08 12.40
CA ASN A 63 15.56 1.15 13.18
C ASN A 63 16.02 -0.32 13.15
N PHE A 64 17.04 -0.68 12.36
CA PHE A 64 17.42 -2.09 12.15
C PHE A 64 18.90 -2.33 12.47
N LEU A 65 19.21 -2.35 13.76
CA LEU A 65 20.45 -2.97 14.26
C LEU A 65 20.39 -4.49 13.99
N PRO A 66 21.54 -5.18 13.82
CA PRO A 66 21.58 -6.62 13.50
C PRO A 66 20.77 -7.51 14.45
N GLU A 67 20.69 -7.13 15.71
CA GLU A 67 19.96 -7.82 16.78
C GLU A 67 18.43 -7.69 16.73
N ASN A 68 17.90 -6.71 16.00
CA ASN A 68 16.46 -6.43 15.88
C ASN A 68 15.98 -6.52 14.41
N LYS A 69 16.63 -7.37 13.60
CA LYS A 69 16.28 -7.54 12.20
C LYS A 69 14.86 -8.13 12.06
N PRO A 70 13.95 -7.47 11.31
CA PRO A 70 12.60 -8.00 11.09
C PRO A 70 12.62 -9.33 10.32
N SER A 71 11.70 -10.22 10.65
CA SER A 71 11.44 -11.45 9.89
C SER A 71 10.86 -11.16 8.51
N ALA A 72 10.16 -10.01 8.37
CA ALA A 72 9.66 -9.51 7.11
C ALA A 72 9.58 -7.97 7.13
N ILE A 73 9.74 -7.35 5.96
CA ILE A 73 9.56 -5.91 5.74
C ILE A 73 8.58 -5.72 4.58
N ILE A 74 7.41 -5.16 4.88
CA ILE A 74 6.33 -4.93 3.92
C ILE A 74 6.14 -3.42 3.76
N ILE A 75 6.22 -2.96 2.52
CA ILE A 75 5.96 -1.56 2.15
C ILE A 75 4.64 -1.49 1.38
N ASP A 76 3.73 -0.64 1.84
CA ASP A 76 2.63 -0.11 1.04
C ASP A 76 3.06 1.23 0.42
N ILE A 77 3.15 1.27 -0.91
CA ILE A 77 3.45 2.49 -1.67
C ILE A 77 2.16 3.01 -2.33
N HIS A 78 1.52 3.95 -1.66
CA HIS A 78 0.27 4.57 -2.09
C HIS A 78 0.57 5.68 -3.11
N ALA A 79 0.43 5.40 -4.39
CA ALA A 79 0.88 6.30 -5.46
C ALA A 79 0.04 6.15 -6.74
N GLU A 80 -0.05 7.21 -7.54
CA GLU A 80 -0.77 7.18 -8.81
C GLU A 80 0.13 6.65 -9.95
N ALA A 81 1.32 7.23 -10.14
CA ALA A 81 2.16 6.89 -11.27
C ALA A 81 2.82 5.50 -11.14
N THR A 82 2.56 4.63 -12.10
CA THR A 82 3.20 3.32 -12.21
C THR A 82 4.72 3.40 -12.32
N SER A 83 5.24 4.43 -13.00
CA SER A 83 6.68 4.69 -13.10
C SER A 83 7.34 4.94 -11.74
N GLU A 84 6.67 5.68 -10.84
CA GLU A 84 7.16 5.94 -9.49
C GLU A 84 7.17 4.65 -8.67
N LYS A 85 6.11 3.82 -8.74
CA LYS A 85 6.03 2.53 -8.05
C LYS A 85 7.11 1.54 -8.52
N VAL A 86 7.30 1.40 -9.83
CA VAL A 86 8.31 0.51 -10.41
C VAL A 86 9.73 0.99 -10.07
N ALA A 87 10.00 2.30 -10.18
CA ALA A 87 11.28 2.86 -9.78
C ALA A 87 11.55 2.64 -8.29
N PHE A 88 10.54 2.81 -7.44
CA PHE A 88 10.64 2.56 -6.00
C PHE A 88 10.98 1.10 -5.70
N LYS A 89 10.32 0.14 -6.36
CA LYS A 89 10.66 -1.28 -6.26
C LYS A 89 12.12 -1.56 -6.59
N HIS A 90 12.62 -1.01 -7.70
CA HIS A 90 14.03 -1.19 -8.07
C HIS A 90 14.99 -0.57 -7.05
N TYR A 91 14.60 0.56 -6.45
CA TYR A 91 15.40 1.24 -5.43
C TYR A 91 15.56 0.42 -4.15
N VAL A 92 14.51 -0.26 -3.69
CA VAL A 92 14.52 -1.03 -2.44
C VAL A 92 14.78 -2.52 -2.62
N ASP A 93 15.01 -2.98 -3.85
CA ASP A 93 15.15 -4.39 -4.19
C ASP A 93 16.25 -5.10 -3.40
N GLY A 94 15.89 -6.21 -2.75
CA GLY A 94 16.76 -7.01 -1.87
C GLY A 94 16.92 -6.45 -0.45
N ARG A 95 16.39 -5.26 -0.16
CA ARG A 95 16.38 -4.66 1.19
C ARG A 95 15.09 -4.93 1.96
N VAL A 96 14.03 -5.30 1.25
CA VAL A 96 12.69 -5.52 1.81
C VAL A 96 12.04 -6.79 1.26
N SER A 97 11.06 -7.32 1.98
CA SER A 97 10.36 -8.54 1.58
C SER A 97 9.35 -8.26 0.47
N ALA A 98 8.58 -7.18 0.57
CA ALA A 98 7.57 -6.84 -0.42
C ALA A 98 7.35 -5.33 -0.57
N VAL A 99 7.06 -4.90 -1.80
CA VAL A 99 6.56 -3.57 -2.15
C VAL A 99 5.21 -3.74 -2.83
N LEU A 100 4.15 -3.32 -2.16
CA LEU A 100 2.77 -3.46 -2.60
C LEU A 100 2.24 -2.08 -2.97
N GLY A 101 1.96 -1.84 -4.25
CA GLY A 101 1.34 -0.59 -4.65
C GLY A 101 -0.15 -0.55 -4.29
N THR A 102 -0.65 0.63 -3.96
CA THR A 102 -2.08 0.93 -3.77
C THR A 102 -2.40 2.30 -4.39
N HIS A 103 -3.64 2.78 -4.25
CA HIS A 103 -4.22 4.08 -4.70
C HIS A 103 -5.13 4.00 -5.92
N THR A 104 -4.76 3.23 -6.95
CA THR A 104 -5.47 3.30 -8.25
C THR A 104 -6.76 2.48 -8.28
N HIS A 105 -6.98 1.65 -7.26
CA HIS A 105 -8.16 0.80 -7.05
C HIS A 105 -8.36 -0.33 -8.08
N ILE A 106 -7.55 -0.41 -9.13
CA ILE A 106 -7.61 -1.48 -10.14
C ILE A 106 -6.42 -2.43 -9.95
N PRO A 107 -6.65 -3.74 -9.69
CA PRO A 107 -5.55 -4.68 -9.51
C PRO A 107 -4.74 -4.84 -10.80
N THR A 108 -3.42 -4.86 -10.70
CA THR A 108 -2.51 -5.07 -11.85
C THR A 108 -2.07 -6.52 -11.94
N ALA A 109 -1.86 -7.04 -13.15
CA ALA A 109 -1.43 -8.43 -13.40
C ALA A 109 0.10 -8.61 -13.44
N ASP A 110 0.85 -7.80 -12.68
CA ASP A 110 2.32 -7.73 -12.72
C ASP A 110 3.01 -8.24 -11.45
N ALA A 111 2.28 -9.00 -10.63
CA ALA A 111 2.80 -9.62 -9.42
C ALA A 111 4.03 -10.49 -9.73
N GLN A 112 5.14 -10.21 -9.07
CA GLN A 112 6.43 -10.85 -9.34
C GLN A 112 7.32 -10.87 -8.10
N ILE A 113 8.35 -11.72 -8.12
CA ILE A 113 9.43 -11.73 -7.13
C ILE A 113 10.75 -11.47 -7.86
N SER A 114 11.54 -10.53 -7.37
CA SER A 114 12.86 -10.25 -7.93
C SER A 114 13.85 -11.37 -7.63
N ARG A 115 14.98 -11.40 -8.37
CA ARG A 115 16.10 -12.30 -8.07
C ARG A 115 16.70 -12.10 -6.68
N LYS A 116 16.51 -10.92 -6.08
CA LYS A 116 16.99 -10.61 -4.72
C LYS A 116 15.99 -11.00 -3.63
N GLY A 117 14.78 -11.43 -4.00
CA GLY A 117 13.76 -11.93 -3.07
C GLY A 117 12.73 -10.88 -2.64
N THR A 118 12.61 -9.76 -3.35
CA THR A 118 11.57 -8.75 -3.08
C THR A 118 10.34 -9.01 -3.95
N ALA A 119 9.18 -9.21 -3.33
CA ALA A 119 7.90 -9.27 -4.02
C ALA A 119 7.43 -7.88 -4.44
N PHE A 120 6.70 -7.81 -5.55
CA PHE A 120 6.14 -6.57 -6.08
C PHE A 120 4.83 -6.79 -6.80
N VAL A 121 3.92 -5.82 -6.68
CA VAL A 121 2.76 -5.62 -7.55
C VAL A 121 2.51 -4.12 -7.67
N SER A 122 2.20 -3.62 -8.87
CA SER A 122 1.98 -2.18 -9.09
C SER A 122 0.72 -1.66 -8.43
N ASP A 123 -0.36 -2.44 -8.36
CA ASP A 123 -1.50 -2.12 -7.52
C ASP A 123 -2.19 -3.39 -7.05
N VAL A 124 -2.39 -3.50 -5.74
CA VAL A 124 -3.17 -4.60 -5.14
C VAL A 124 -4.62 -4.53 -5.60
N GLY A 125 -5.15 -3.34 -5.92
CA GLY A 125 -6.55 -3.10 -6.21
C GLY A 125 -7.32 -2.65 -4.97
N MET A 126 -8.65 -2.67 -5.09
CA MET A 126 -9.57 -2.20 -4.04
C MET A 126 -10.33 -3.37 -3.40
N VAL A 127 -10.76 -3.16 -2.16
CA VAL A 127 -11.91 -3.87 -1.57
C VAL A 127 -13.07 -2.90 -1.50
N GLY A 128 -14.11 -3.09 -2.32
CA GLY A 128 -15.21 -2.12 -2.45
C GLY A 128 -16.14 -2.40 -3.62
N SER A 129 -17.02 -1.46 -3.96
CA SER A 129 -18.05 -1.67 -5.01
C SER A 129 -17.42 -1.95 -6.39
N ASN A 130 -17.83 -3.05 -7.02
CA ASN A 130 -17.32 -3.50 -8.32
C ASN A 130 -18.07 -2.89 -9.51
N GLU A 131 -19.37 -2.64 -9.36
CA GLU A 131 -20.25 -2.17 -10.45
C GLU A 131 -20.21 -0.65 -10.68
N ASN A 132 -19.32 0.03 -9.97
CA ASN A 132 -19.26 1.47 -9.84
C ASN A 132 -17.87 2.01 -10.21
N CYS A 133 -17.75 3.33 -10.34
CA CYS A 133 -16.51 3.94 -10.79
C CYS A 133 -15.55 4.10 -9.60
N ILE A 134 -14.55 3.21 -9.49
CA ILE A 134 -13.46 3.34 -8.51
C ILE A 134 -14.02 3.37 -7.05
N GLY A 135 -15.13 2.66 -6.82
CA GLY A 135 -15.82 2.59 -5.53
C GLY A 135 -16.85 3.70 -5.27
N VAL A 136 -17.10 4.58 -6.24
CA VAL A 136 -18.06 5.69 -6.15
C VAL A 136 -19.16 5.52 -7.19
N ASP A 137 -20.39 5.87 -6.85
CA ASP A 137 -21.54 5.85 -7.75
C ASP A 137 -21.19 6.46 -9.12
N LYS A 138 -21.27 5.62 -10.15
CA LYS A 138 -20.82 5.95 -11.50
C LYS A 138 -21.56 7.13 -12.12
N GLU A 139 -22.83 7.34 -11.79
CA GLU A 139 -23.64 8.41 -12.38
C GLU A 139 -23.10 9.79 -11.96
N PHE A 140 -22.67 9.94 -10.71
CA PHE A 140 -22.06 11.19 -10.22
C PHE A 140 -20.70 11.45 -10.87
N ILE A 141 -19.88 10.41 -11.03
CA ILE A 141 -18.56 10.54 -11.66
C ILE A 141 -18.69 10.88 -13.15
N ILE A 142 -19.57 10.20 -13.89
CA ILE A 142 -19.84 10.48 -15.31
C ILE A 142 -20.33 11.92 -15.46
N LYS A 143 -21.27 12.36 -14.62
CA LYS A 143 -21.78 13.74 -14.65
C LYS A 143 -20.70 14.77 -14.34
N GLU A 144 -19.81 14.51 -13.38
CA GLU A 144 -18.67 15.39 -13.07
C GLU A 144 -17.76 15.53 -14.30
N PHE A 145 -17.41 14.44 -14.99
CA PHE A 145 -16.61 14.50 -16.21
C PHE A 145 -17.31 15.26 -17.35
N LEU A 146 -18.62 15.09 -17.52
CA LEU A 146 -19.39 15.76 -18.58
C LEU A 146 -19.60 17.27 -18.32
N THR A 147 -19.80 17.64 -17.06
CA THR A 147 -20.20 19.00 -16.69
C THR A 147 -19.08 19.84 -16.09
N GLN A 148 -17.98 19.21 -15.68
CA GLN A 148 -16.89 19.81 -14.91
C GLN A 148 -17.32 20.43 -13.57
N ILE A 149 -18.53 20.10 -13.11
CA ILE A 149 -19.07 20.53 -11.81
C ILE A 149 -18.79 19.42 -10.80
N SER A 150 -18.18 19.76 -9.67
CA SER A 150 -17.95 18.79 -8.61
C SER A 150 -19.25 18.44 -7.90
N TYR A 151 -19.49 17.14 -7.73
CA TYR A 151 -20.64 16.63 -6.97
C TYR A 151 -20.18 15.92 -5.70
N GLN A 152 -21.07 15.87 -4.71
CA GLN A 152 -20.84 15.04 -3.53
C GLN A 152 -20.82 13.57 -3.96
N LYS A 153 -19.65 12.93 -3.79
CA LYS A 153 -19.45 11.51 -4.08
C LYS A 153 -20.34 10.67 -3.16
N LYS A 154 -21.09 9.73 -3.75
CA LYS A 154 -21.88 8.74 -3.02
C LYS A 154 -21.21 7.38 -3.07
N ILE A 155 -21.03 6.76 -1.92
CA ILE A 155 -20.46 5.42 -1.80
C ILE A 155 -21.63 4.42 -1.80
N PRO A 156 -21.68 3.46 -2.74
CA PRO A 156 -22.68 2.41 -2.74
C PRO A 156 -22.55 1.54 -1.48
N GLU A 157 -23.66 1.32 -0.75
CA GLU A 157 -23.68 0.49 0.46
C GLU A 157 -24.04 -0.99 0.20
N LYS A 158 -24.53 -1.30 -1.01
CA LYS A 158 -25.03 -2.62 -1.42
C LYS A 158 -24.59 -2.97 -2.83
N GLY A 159 -24.72 -4.25 -3.20
CA GLY A 159 -24.43 -4.77 -4.53
C GLY A 159 -23.15 -5.61 -4.59
N GLU A 160 -22.70 -5.92 -5.80
CA GLU A 160 -21.47 -6.69 -6.01
C GLU A 160 -20.24 -5.85 -5.62
N SER A 161 -19.46 -6.37 -4.69
CA SER A 161 -18.16 -5.85 -4.27
C SER A 161 -17.05 -6.74 -4.81
N ILE A 162 -15.91 -6.12 -5.10
CA ILE A 162 -14.66 -6.82 -5.42
C ILE A 162 -13.80 -6.85 -4.16
N PHE A 163 -13.17 -7.99 -3.91
CA PHE A 163 -12.19 -8.18 -2.85
C PHE A 163 -10.84 -8.48 -3.52
N CYS A 164 -9.96 -7.48 -3.53
CA CYS A 164 -8.59 -7.65 -4.00
C CYS A 164 -7.61 -7.71 -2.83
N SER A 165 -6.72 -8.71 -2.84
CA SER A 165 -5.63 -8.84 -1.88
C SER A 165 -4.44 -9.60 -2.47
N VAL A 166 -3.34 -9.64 -1.73
CA VAL A 166 -2.17 -10.46 -2.04
C VAL A 166 -1.83 -11.36 -0.86
N LEU A 167 -1.53 -12.62 -1.16
CA LEU A 167 -0.97 -13.59 -0.23
C LEU A 167 0.53 -13.72 -0.48
N LEU A 168 1.34 -13.47 0.55
CA LEU A 168 2.79 -13.56 0.52
C LEU A 168 3.26 -14.74 1.37
N THR A 169 4.20 -15.53 0.85
CA THR A 169 4.97 -16.50 1.63
C THR A 169 6.39 -15.97 1.79
N ILE A 170 6.83 -15.74 3.03
CA ILE A 170 8.13 -15.12 3.32
C ILE A 170 8.95 -16.02 4.23
N ASN A 171 10.22 -16.21 3.89
CA ASN A 171 11.16 -16.96 4.69
C ASN A 171 11.65 -16.10 5.88
N PRO A 172 11.31 -16.46 7.14
CA PRO A 172 11.57 -15.59 8.28
C PRO A 172 13.05 -15.45 8.64
N LYS A 173 13.90 -16.38 8.20
CA LYS A 173 15.36 -16.33 8.46
C LYS A 173 16.07 -15.36 7.52
N THR A 174 15.57 -15.24 6.29
CA THR A 174 16.21 -14.43 5.25
C THR A 174 15.46 -13.13 4.94
N ALA A 175 14.21 -13.02 5.41
CA ALA A 175 13.23 -12.00 5.04
C ALA A 175 12.94 -11.91 3.53
N LYS A 176 13.25 -12.97 2.76
CA LYS A 176 12.98 -13.04 1.32
C LYS A 176 11.62 -13.66 1.06
N THR A 177 10.92 -13.13 0.07
CA THR A 177 9.64 -13.67 -0.39
C THR A 177 9.87 -14.88 -1.30
N GLU A 178 9.15 -15.96 -1.03
CA GLU A 178 9.20 -17.22 -1.77
C GLU A 178 7.99 -17.35 -2.73
N ALA A 179 6.85 -16.77 -2.38
CA ALA A 179 5.65 -16.76 -3.22
C ALA A 179 4.83 -15.47 -3.06
N ILE A 180 4.20 -15.04 -4.15
CA ILE A 180 3.17 -13.99 -4.18
C ILE A 180 1.98 -14.51 -5.00
N LYS A 181 0.78 -14.44 -4.44
CA LYS A 181 -0.47 -14.82 -5.12
C LYS A 181 -1.49 -13.71 -4.97
N GLN A 182 -2.02 -13.22 -6.09
CA GLN A 182 -3.16 -12.31 -6.07
C GLN A 182 -4.45 -13.09 -5.82
N ILE A 183 -5.32 -12.53 -4.99
CA ILE A 183 -6.66 -13.05 -4.69
C ILE A 183 -7.64 -11.94 -5.10
N ILE A 184 -8.48 -12.25 -6.08
CA ILE A 184 -9.48 -11.33 -6.63
C ILE A 184 -10.80 -12.09 -6.63
N GLU A 185 -11.70 -11.70 -5.74
CA GLU A 185 -13.00 -12.36 -5.53
C GLU A 185 -14.14 -11.37 -5.68
N LYS A 186 -15.31 -11.86 -6.10
CA LYS A 186 -16.54 -11.07 -6.15
C LYS A 186 -17.47 -11.51 -5.02
N ILE A 187 -18.00 -10.56 -4.27
CA ILE A 187 -18.79 -10.79 -3.06
C ILE A 187 -20.03 -9.90 -3.12
N ASN A 188 -21.22 -10.46 -2.92
CA ASN A 188 -22.44 -9.67 -2.85
C ASN A 188 -22.67 -9.15 -1.42
N ILE A 189 -22.91 -7.84 -1.30
CA ILE A 189 -23.29 -7.18 -0.06
C ILE A 189 -24.79 -6.87 -0.10
N ASN A 190 -25.55 -7.46 0.83
CA ASN A 190 -27.01 -7.38 0.92
C ASN A 190 -27.51 -6.22 1.79
#